data_AF-B3ESW6-F1
#
_entry.id   AF-B3ESW6-F1
#
_cell.length_a   1.000
_cell.length_b   1.000
_cell.length_c   1.000
_cell.angle_alpha   90.00
_cell.angle_beta   90.00
_cell.angle_gamma   90.00
#
_symmetry.space_group_name_H-M   'P 1'
#
loop_
_entity.id
_entity.type
_entity.pdbx_description
1 polymer ?
#
loop_
_entity_poly.entity_id
_entity_poly.type
_entity_poly.pdbx_seq_one_letter_code
_entity_poly.pdbx_strand_id
1 'polypeptide(L)'
;MLWQNKNTNYSTSPVDDNHLLSKVNKYIDLSFTHQLVIASYNSKHGRPSIDPEIFFRMLMISYFYNINSDRRVCQEIRYNVAYRWFCKLGLEDKVPDHSYLSRTRNRFGEKVFEALFTTILNLCRKHGLLESNSVMTDSTLIKANASLNSLTPIEAKAAAYEKVARKAAINKLGPPASRSISNSTHISKTDKDASLAQKEGSPRELKYKVHNSIDALSRVIIDTKVTTGKTHDSQVYIERLNHIRGKYALTIKEAIADRAYGSRAIIETLQKEGIVTYIPLFSTKSGRSVQEAYQAGFVYQKQKDRFVCPEGQYLNPYGYMANESKYYRSKSSICAMCKQKDACIASAKKSRPFTKYLIRSIHQELFDKTLEAMQEPTFIGKLKERMWKIEGIFAEAKQLHGLGKARYRSLERVQIQAYMIAVVQNIKRIIKQLFYVFLHFLNMPNRIFLTYTFSTAPTVI
;
A
#
# COMPACT_ATOMS: atom_id res chain seq x y z
N MET A 1 -19.98 -14.23 -32.59
CA MET A 1 -20.28 -13.52 -31.33
C MET A 1 -19.72 -14.32 -30.17
N LEU A 2 -18.71 -13.81 -29.47
CA LEU A 2 -18.09 -14.48 -28.32
C LEU A 2 -19.00 -14.55 -27.08
N TRP A 3 -20.05 -13.72 -27.05
CA TRP A 3 -20.83 -13.40 -25.86
C TRP A 3 -22.32 -13.44 -26.16
N GLN A 4 -23.12 -13.89 -25.18
CA GLN A 4 -24.56 -13.74 -25.23
C GLN A 4 -24.93 -12.30 -24.89
N ASN A 5 -25.25 -11.51 -25.92
CA ASN A 5 -25.64 -10.13 -25.74
C ASN A 5 -27.13 -10.08 -25.37
N LYS A 6 -27.44 -9.63 -24.16
CA LYS A 6 -28.81 -9.39 -23.71
C LYS A 6 -28.98 -7.89 -23.48
N ASN A 7 -29.34 -7.18 -24.53
CA ASN A 7 -29.83 -5.82 -24.37
C ASN A 7 -31.19 -5.87 -23.69
N THR A 8 -31.25 -5.42 -22.45
CA THR A 8 -32.51 -5.19 -21.76
C THR A 8 -32.91 -3.74 -21.98
N ASN A 9 -33.90 -3.55 -22.85
CA ASN A 9 -34.52 -2.27 -23.16
C ASN A 9 -35.41 -1.85 -21.98
N TYR A 10 -34.80 -1.31 -20.92
CA TYR A 10 -35.54 -0.42 -20.04
C TYR A 10 -35.69 0.91 -20.78
N SER A 11 -36.92 1.27 -21.16
CA SER A 11 -37.22 2.57 -21.79
C SER A 11 -36.89 3.75 -20.86
N THR A 12 -36.97 3.54 -19.54
CA THR A 12 -36.58 4.47 -18.47
C THR A 12 -35.93 3.71 -17.30
N SER A 13 -34.97 4.32 -16.61
CA SER A 13 -34.33 3.71 -15.42
C SER A 13 -35.36 3.46 -14.31
N PRO A 14 -35.46 2.25 -13.75
CA PRO A 14 -36.32 1.96 -12.59
C PRO A 14 -35.67 2.38 -11.26
N VAL A 15 -34.48 3.00 -11.31
CA VAL A 15 -33.69 3.40 -10.14
C VAL A 15 -33.54 4.91 -10.16
N ASP A 16 -33.78 5.54 -9.00
CA ASP A 16 -33.61 6.97 -8.78
C ASP A 16 -32.23 7.49 -9.24
N ASP A 17 -32.19 8.68 -9.84
CA ASP A 17 -30.97 9.27 -10.39
C ASP A 17 -29.91 9.61 -9.33
N ASN A 18 -30.31 9.82 -8.07
CA ASN A 18 -29.38 10.07 -6.98
C ASN A 18 -28.74 8.78 -6.45
N HIS A 19 -29.28 7.61 -6.78
CA HIS A 19 -28.73 6.32 -6.37
C HIS A 19 -27.31 6.10 -6.95
N LEU A 20 -26.43 5.47 -6.18
CA LEU A 20 -25.03 5.25 -6.57
C LEU A 20 -24.91 4.51 -7.91
N LEU A 21 -25.65 3.41 -8.08
CA LEU A 21 -25.59 2.62 -9.31
C LEU A 21 -26.08 3.39 -10.54
N SER A 22 -27.03 4.33 -10.37
CA SER A 22 -27.49 5.21 -11.45
C SER A 22 -26.37 6.14 -11.90
N LYS A 23 -25.68 6.77 -10.93
CA LYS A 23 -24.50 7.60 -11.18
C LYS A 23 -23.36 6.80 -11.83
N VAL A 24 -23.05 5.60 -11.33
CA VAL A 24 -22.03 4.73 -11.93
C VAL A 24 -22.40 4.40 -13.38
N ASN A 25 -23.62 3.93 -13.62
CA ASN A 25 -24.06 3.54 -14.96
C ASN A 25 -24.10 4.72 -15.94
N LYS A 26 -24.36 5.94 -15.46
CA LYS A 26 -24.36 7.15 -16.27
C LYS A 26 -22.96 7.64 -16.63
N TYR A 27 -22.02 7.61 -15.68
CA TYR A 27 -20.72 8.26 -15.84
C TYR A 27 -19.56 7.30 -16.15
N ILE A 28 -19.73 6.00 -15.93
CA ILE A 28 -18.71 4.99 -16.20
C ILE A 28 -19.24 4.03 -17.25
N ASP A 29 -18.78 4.22 -18.49
CA ASP A 29 -18.99 3.23 -19.55
C ASP A 29 -18.14 1.98 -19.24
N LEU A 30 -18.78 0.82 -19.11
CA LEU A 30 -18.13 -0.46 -18.82
C LEU A 30 -17.94 -1.33 -20.08
N SER A 31 -18.28 -0.81 -21.27
CA SER A 31 -18.11 -1.51 -22.54
C SER A 31 -16.64 -1.94 -22.78
N PHE A 32 -15.67 -1.17 -22.27
CA PHE A 32 -14.23 -1.47 -22.35
C PHE A 32 -13.85 -2.82 -21.73
N THR A 33 -14.68 -3.37 -20.84
CA THR A 33 -14.42 -4.66 -20.17
C THR A 33 -14.29 -5.82 -21.16
N HIS A 34 -14.93 -5.73 -22.32
CA HIS A 34 -14.77 -6.69 -23.41
C HIS A 34 -13.33 -6.77 -23.92
N GLN A 35 -12.68 -5.62 -24.10
CA GLN A 35 -11.30 -5.56 -24.57
C GLN A 35 -10.33 -6.13 -23.53
N LEU A 36 -10.61 -5.92 -22.24
CA LEU A 36 -9.76 -6.44 -21.15
C LEU A 36 -9.65 -7.96 -21.13
N VAL A 37 -10.71 -8.65 -21.56
CA VAL A 37 -10.83 -10.11 -21.40
C VAL A 37 -10.74 -10.86 -22.72
N ILE A 38 -10.61 -10.18 -23.86
CA ILE A 38 -10.69 -10.81 -25.19
C ILE A 38 -9.66 -11.94 -25.35
N ALA A 39 -8.44 -11.75 -24.82
CA ALA A 39 -7.37 -12.75 -24.84
C ALA A 39 -7.67 -13.98 -23.98
N SER A 40 -8.63 -13.89 -23.05
CA SER A 40 -9.05 -15.02 -22.19
C SER A 40 -10.08 -15.94 -22.86
N TYR A 41 -10.49 -15.67 -24.10
CA TYR A 41 -11.50 -16.44 -24.83
C TYR A 41 -10.98 -16.89 -26.19
N ASN A 42 -11.42 -18.09 -26.60
CA ASN A 42 -11.18 -18.61 -27.94
C ASN A 42 -12.32 -18.14 -28.86
N SER A 43 -11.98 -17.49 -29.97
CA SER A 43 -12.94 -16.96 -30.95
C SER A 43 -13.62 -18.01 -31.81
N LYS A 44 -13.05 -19.22 -31.90
CA LYS A 44 -13.48 -20.27 -32.84
C LYS A 44 -14.19 -21.45 -32.18
N HIS A 45 -13.89 -21.74 -30.91
CA HIS A 45 -14.39 -22.94 -30.23
C HIS A 45 -14.89 -22.66 -28.81
N GLY A 46 -15.94 -23.37 -28.41
CA GLY A 46 -16.48 -23.39 -27.05
C GLY A 46 -17.89 -22.82 -26.93
N ARG A 47 -18.52 -23.07 -25.78
CA ARG A 47 -19.84 -22.50 -25.45
C ARG A 47 -19.70 -20.99 -25.25
N PRO A 48 -20.55 -20.16 -25.88
CA PRO A 48 -20.59 -18.71 -25.63
C PRO A 48 -20.68 -18.42 -24.13
N SER A 49 -19.83 -17.53 -23.66
CA SER A 49 -19.83 -17.13 -22.26
C SER A 49 -20.83 -16.01 -22.01
N ILE A 50 -21.18 -15.82 -20.74
CA ILE A 50 -21.93 -14.64 -20.31
C ILE A 50 -21.07 -13.41 -20.57
N ASP A 51 -21.73 -12.31 -20.91
CA ASP A 51 -21.12 -11.03 -21.17
C ASP A 51 -20.15 -10.58 -20.04
N PRO A 52 -18.91 -10.15 -20.35
CA PRO A 52 -17.94 -9.65 -19.38
C PRO A 52 -18.45 -8.47 -18.57
N GLU A 53 -19.21 -7.58 -19.20
CA GLU A 53 -19.75 -6.39 -18.56
C GLU A 53 -20.71 -6.79 -17.44
N ILE A 54 -21.57 -7.78 -17.69
CA ILE A 54 -22.45 -8.37 -16.65
C ILE A 54 -21.59 -8.88 -15.50
N PHE A 55 -20.52 -9.65 -15.78
CA PHE A 55 -19.61 -10.16 -14.75
C PHE A 55 -19.02 -9.03 -13.89
N PHE A 56 -18.44 -8.00 -14.50
CA PHE A 56 -17.82 -6.89 -13.76
C PHE A 56 -18.87 -6.07 -13.00
N ARG A 57 -20.07 -5.87 -13.54
CA ARG A 57 -21.18 -5.20 -12.84
C ARG A 57 -21.61 -5.97 -11.59
N MET A 58 -21.78 -7.29 -11.70
CA MET A 58 -22.07 -8.16 -10.54
C MET A 58 -20.95 -8.06 -9.49
N LEU A 59 -19.70 -8.06 -9.94
CA LEU A 59 -18.55 -7.97 -9.05
C LEU A 59 -18.48 -6.59 -8.37
N MET A 60 -18.72 -5.50 -9.10
CA MET A 60 -18.79 -4.15 -8.55
C MET A 60 -19.86 -4.02 -7.47
N ILE A 61 -21.07 -4.58 -7.66
CA ILE A 61 -22.11 -4.63 -6.61
C ILE A 61 -21.55 -5.28 -5.33
N SER A 62 -20.83 -6.40 -5.46
CA SER A 62 -20.25 -7.10 -4.30
C SER A 62 -19.26 -6.25 -3.49
N TYR A 63 -18.58 -5.30 -4.14
CA TYR A 63 -17.60 -4.42 -3.51
C TYR A 63 -18.21 -3.10 -3.05
N PHE A 64 -19.12 -2.50 -3.82
CA PHE A 64 -19.85 -1.30 -3.41
C PHE A 64 -20.66 -1.51 -2.12
N TYR A 65 -21.29 -2.68 -1.99
CA TYR A 65 -22.18 -3.02 -0.87
C TYR A 65 -21.60 -4.07 0.09
N ASN A 66 -20.30 -4.35 0.00
CA ASN A 66 -19.60 -5.29 0.89
C ASN A 66 -20.26 -6.69 1.00
N ILE A 67 -20.75 -7.23 -0.11
CA ILE A 67 -21.34 -8.57 -0.15
C ILE A 67 -20.22 -9.59 -0.39
N ASN A 68 -19.78 -10.25 0.68
CA ASN A 68 -18.57 -11.09 0.68
C ASN A 68 -18.76 -12.54 0.17
N SER A 69 -19.92 -12.87 -0.42
CA SER A 69 -20.24 -14.22 -0.90
C SER A 69 -20.82 -14.16 -2.31
N ASP A 70 -20.18 -14.86 -3.25
CA ASP A 70 -20.67 -14.97 -4.64
C ASP A 70 -22.12 -15.50 -4.68
N ARG A 71 -22.49 -16.41 -3.76
CA ARG A 71 -23.88 -16.90 -3.64
C ARG A 71 -24.84 -15.79 -3.23
N ARG A 72 -24.43 -14.98 -2.25
CA ARG A 72 -25.24 -13.88 -1.75
C ARG A 72 -25.37 -12.78 -2.81
N VAL A 73 -24.30 -12.47 -3.55
CA VAL A 73 -24.36 -11.53 -4.70
C VAL A 73 -25.42 -11.97 -5.70
N CYS A 74 -25.39 -13.23 -6.14
CA CYS A 74 -26.41 -13.76 -7.05
C CYS A 74 -27.81 -13.71 -6.44
N GLN A 75 -27.97 -13.98 -5.14
CA GLN A 75 -29.25 -13.89 -4.43
C GLN A 75 -29.78 -12.45 -4.38
N GLU A 76 -28.94 -11.49 -4.01
CA GLU A 76 -29.30 -10.06 -3.96
C GLU A 76 -29.70 -9.55 -5.34
N ILE A 77 -28.98 -9.93 -6.40
CA ILE A 77 -29.35 -9.59 -7.78
C ILE A 77 -30.68 -10.26 -8.19
N ARG A 78 -31.05 -11.42 -7.65
CA ARG A 78 -32.37 -12.00 -7.95
C ARG A 78 -33.51 -11.15 -7.40
N TYR A 79 -33.36 -10.57 -6.22
CA TYR A 79 -34.44 -9.89 -5.51
C TYR A 79 -34.46 -8.36 -5.72
N ASN A 80 -33.31 -7.76 -5.99
CA ASN A 80 -33.17 -6.31 -6.05
C ASN A 80 -33.21 -5.78 -7.48
N VAL A 81 -34.29 -5.07 -7.83
CA VAL A 81 -34.50 -4.49 -9.17
C VAL A 81 -33.37 -3.54 -9.58
N ALA A 82 -32.82 -2.75 -8.65
CA ALA A 82 -31.72 -1.84 -8.96
C ALA A 82 -30.43 -2.59 -9.32
N TYR A 83 -30.19 -3.74 -8.69
CA TYR A 83 -29.03 -4.59 -9.00
C TYR A 83 -29.19 -5.29 -10.34
N ARG A 84 -30.40 -5.79 -10.65
CA ARG A 84 -30.71 -6.36 -11.97
C ARG A 84 -30.50 -5.35 -13.08
N TRP A 85 -31.10 -4.17 -12.92
CA TRP A 85 -30.96 -3.07 -13.86
C TRP A 85 -29.49 -2.67 -14.07
N PHE A 86 -28.74 -2.49 -12.98
CA PHE A 86 -27.32 -2.16 -13.08
C PHE A 86 -26.52 -3.26 -13.80
N CYS A 87 -26.89 -4.53 -13.63
CA CYS A 87 -26.30 -5.68 -14.31
C CYS A 87 -26.84 -5.94 -15.72
N LYS A 88 -27.70 -5.07 -16.28
CA LYS A 88 -28.34 -5.24 -17.59
C LYS A 88 -29.20 -6.52 -17.70
N LEU A 89 -29.81 -6.93 -16.60
CA LEU A 89 -30.74 -8.06 -16.53
C LEU A 89 -32.18 -7.55 -16.40
N GLY A 90 -33.07 -7.99 -17.29
CA GLY A 90 -34.50 -7.74 -17.23
C GLY A 90 -35.16 -8.60 -16.14
N LEU A 91 -36.46 -8.47 -15.91
CA LEU A 91 -37.14 -9.26 -14.85
C LEU A 91 -37.15 -10.77 -15.12
N GLU A 92 -37.31 -11.16 -16.38
CA GLU A 92 -37.37 -12.57 -16.80
C GLU A 92 -36.00 -13.22 -16.97
N ASP A 93 -34.93 -12.41 -16.99
CA ASP A 93 -33.59 -12.92 -17.21
C ASP A 93 -33.10 -13.80 -16.06
N LYS A 94 -32.50 -14.94 -16.41
CA LYS A 94 -31.83 -15.79 -15.43
C LYS A 94 -30.56 -15.09 -14.93
N VAL A 95 -30.46 -14.92 -13.62
CA VAL A 95 -29.23 -14.42 -12.98
C VAL A 95 -28.13 -15.49 -13.11
N PRO A 96 -26.91 -15.10 -13.52
CA PRO A 96 -25.78 -16.02 -13.58
C PRO A 96 -25.56 -16.77 -12.25
N ASP A 97 -25.24 -18.06 -12.33
CA ASP A 97 -24.95 -18.86 -11.15
C ASP A 97 -23.65 -18.42 -10.46
N HIS A 98 -23.55 -18.60 -9.14
CA HIS A 98 -22.37 -18.22 -8.37
C HIS A 98 -21.07 -18.88 -8.88
N SER A 99 -21.17 -20.06 -9.48
CA SER A 99 -20.01 -20.81 -9.98
C SER A 99 -19.38 -20.12 -11.18
N TYR A 100 -20.18 -19.36 -11.94
CA TYR A 100 -19.69 -18.50 -13.00
C TYR A 100 -18.76 -17.43 -12.44
N LEU A 101 -19.16 -16.69 -11.39
CA LEU A 101 -18.32 -15.63 -10.80
C LEU A 101 -16.95 -16.16 -10.36
N SER A 102 -16.93 -17.30 -9.66
CA SER A 102 -15.70 -17.92 -9.19
C SER A 102 -14.81 -18.42 -10.33
N ARG A 103 -15.38 -19.15 -11.30
CA ARG A 103 -14.65 -19.69 -12.45
C ARG A 103 -14.10 -18.59 -13.36
N THR A 104 -14.88 -17.56 -13.62
CA THR A 104 -14.51 -16.43 -14.49
C THR A 104 -13.41 -15.60 -13.84
N ARG A 105 -13.50 -15.32 -12.53
CA ARG A 105 -12.42 -14.65 -11.78
C ARG A 105 -11.10 -15.40 -11.88
N ASN A 106 -11.12 -16.73 -11.76
CA ASN A 106 -9.92 -17.57 -11.91
C ASN A 106 -9.40 -17.56 -13.35
N ARG A 107 -10.28 -17.59 -14.35
CA ARG A 107 -9.90 -17.52 -15.76
C ARG A 107 -9.19 -16.22 -16.10
N PHE A 108 -9.68 -15.10 -15.58
CA PHE A 108 -9.15 -13.77 -15.88
C PHE A 108 -7.81 -13.53 -15.19
N GLY A 109 -7.61 -14.07 -14.00
CA GLY A 109 -6.37 -13.92 -13.23
C GLY A 109 -6.08 -12.47 -12.83
N GLU A 110 -5.00 -12.25 -12.08
CA GLU A 110 -4.67 -10.92 -11.54
C GLU A 110 -4.52 -9.84 -12.62
N LYS A 111 -3.90 -10.17 -13.76
CA LYS A 111 -3.55 -9.20 -14.81
C LYS A 111 -4.75 -8.44 -15.37
N VAL A 112 -5.89 -9.12 -15.54
CA VAL A 112 -7.13 -8.48 -16.02
C VAL A 112 -7.66 -7.47 -14.99
N PHE A 113 -7.59 -7.79 -13.70
CA PHE A 113 -8.05 -6.88 -12.65
C PHE A 113 -7.09 -5.70 -12.44
N GLU A 114 -5.80 -5.88 -12.65
CA GLU A 114 -4.84 -4.78 -12.72
C GLU A 114 -5.13 -3.88 -13.94
N ALA A 115 -5.46 -4.45 -15.10
CA ALA A 115 -5.83 -3.68 -16.30
C ALA A 115 -7.16 -2.92 -16.11
N LEU A 116 -8.14 -3.52 -15.42
CA LEU A 116 -9.37 -2.84 -14.99
C LEU A 116 -9.03 -1.65 -14.07
N PHE A 117 -8.20 -1.87 -13.05
CA PHE A 117 -7.75 -0.81 -12.15
C PHE A 117 -7.05 0.32 -12.92
N THR A 118 -6.15 -0.03 -13.83
CA THR A 118 -5.43 0.93 -14.69
C THR A 118 -6.40 1.74 -15.56
N THR A 119 -7.43 1.10 -16.12
CA THR A 119 -8.42 1.78 -16.96
C THR A 119 -9.22 2.80 -16.14
N ILE A 120 -9.65 2.43 -14.94
CA ILE A 120 -10.34 3.35 -14.01
C ILE A 120 -9.41 4.48 -13.55
N LEU A 121 -8.13 4.19 -13.30
CA LEU A 121 -7.13 5.21 -12.96
C LEU A 121 -6.96 6.24 -14.10
N ASN A 122 -6.93 5.77 -15.36
CA ASN A 122 -6.89 6.66 -16.52
C ASN A 122 -8.16 7.50 -16.66
N LEU A 123 -9.34 6.97 -16.29
CA LEU A 123 -10.56 7.78 -16.18
C LEU A 123 -10.41 8.86 -15.09
N CYS A 124 -9.84 8.53 -13.92
CA CYS A 124 -9.54 9.55 -12.91
C CYS A 124 -8.64 10.66 -13.48
N ARG A 125 -7.60 10.31 -14.25
CA ARG A 125 -6.76 11.29 -14.95
C ARG A 125 -7.57 12.18 -15.90
N LYS A 126 -8.42 11.58 -16.74
CA LYS A 126 -9.26 12.30 -17.70
C LYS A 126 -10.21 13.30 -17.01
N HIS A 127 -10.59 13.02 -15.77
CA HIS A 127 -11.42 13.90 -14.94
C HIS A 127 -10.61 14.87 -14.04
N GLY A 128 -9.31 15.05 -14.29
CA GLY A 128 -8.47 16.03 -13.57
C GLY A 128 -8.11 15.62 -12.13
N LEU A 129 -8.20 14.32 -11.79
CA LEU A 129 -7.97 13.85 -10.41
C LEU A 129 -6.52 13.38 -10.13
N LEU A 130 -5.57 13.54 -11.04
CA LEU A 130 -4.20 12.99 -10.88
C LEU A 130 -3.10 14.02 -11.21
N GLU A 131 -3.26 15.26 -10.76
CA GLU A 131 -2.40 16.39 -11.13
C GLU A 131 -1.39 16.81 -10.05
N SER A 132 -1.43 16.23 -8.84
CA SER A 132 -0.65 16.76 -7.72
C SER A 132 0.86 16.50 -7.81
N ASN A 133 1.28 15.47 -8.57
CA ASN A 133 2.64 14.92 -8.57
C ASN A 133 3.17 14.56 -7.17
N SER A 134 2.27 14.41 -6.18
CA SER A 134 2.57 14.21 -4.78
C SER A 134 1.91 12.92 -4.33
N VAL A 135 2.73 11.96 -3.91
CA VAL A 135 2.29 10.59 -3.62
C VAL A 135 2.37 10.34 -2.13
N MET A 136 1.24 9.95 -1.54
CA MET A 136 1.16 9.48 -0.16
C MET A 136 1.08 7.96 -0.14
N THR A 137 1.95 7.30 0.62
CA THR A 137 1.98 5.84 0.74
C THR A 137 1.88 5.39 2.19
N ASP A 138 1.08 4.37 2.40
CA ASP A 138 0.88 3.72 3.70
C ASP A 138 0.40 2.28 3.46
N SER A 139 0.48 1.44 4.49
CA SER A 139 0.04 0.05 4.41
C SER A 139 -0.91 -0.31 5.54
N THR A 140 -1.62 -1.42 5.34
CA THR A 140 -2.49 -1.96 6.38
C THR A 140 -2.47 -3.48 6.42
N LEU A 141 -2.49 -4.04 7.63
CA LEU A 141 -2.65 -5.47 7.83
C LEU A 141 -4.13 -5.87 7.74
N ILE A 142 -4.40 -6.95 7.03
CA ILE A 142 -5.74 -7.53 6.88
C ILE A 142 -5.72 -9.00 7.32
N LYS A 143 -6.79 -9.47 7.96
CA LYS A 143 -6.88 -10.85 8.47
C LYS A 143 -6.98 -11.83 7.31
N ALA A 144 -6.16 -12.88 7.28
CA ALA A 144 -6.21 -13.91 6.25
C ALA A 144 -7.46 -14.80 6.40
N ASN A 145 -7.85 -15.48 5.31
CA ASN A 145 -8.89 -16.51 5.35
C ASN A 145 -8.32 -17.87 5.77
N ALA A 146 -7.59 -17.87 6.89
CA ALA A 146 -6.92 -19.04 7.46
C ALA A 146 -6.88 -18.93 8.99
N SER A 147 -6.94 -20.09 9.67
CA SER A 147 -6.88 -20.20 11.13
C SER A 147 -5.44 -20.49 11.59
N LEU A 148 -5.09 -20.07 12.81
CA LEU A 148 -3.83 -20.45 13.45
C LEU A 148 -3.68 -21.98 13.58
N ASN A 149 -4.79 -22.70 13.71
CA ASN A 149 -4.80 -24.17 13.77
C ASN A 149 -4.34 -24.84 12.46
N SER A 150 -4.26 -24.08 11.36
CA SER A 150 -3.73 -24.57 10.08
C SER A 150 -2.21 -24.56 9.99
N LEU A 151 -1.52 -24.02 11.01
CA LEU A 151 -0.06 -23.91 11.01
C LEU A 151 0.59 -25.29 11.18
N THR A 152 1.48 -25.60 10.26
CA THR A 152 2.32 -26.80 10.31
C THR A 152 3.79 -26.40 10.22
N PRO A 153 4.72 -27.16 10.83
CA PRO A 153 6.15 -26.93 10.65
C PRO A 153 6.52 -26.92 9.15
N ILE A 154 7.44 -26.04 8.76
CA ILE A 154 7.98 -26.00 7.39
C ILE A 154 8.76 -27.31 7.16
N GLU A 155 8.69 -27.88 5.96
CA GLU A 155 9.29 -29.18 5.60
C GLU A 155 10.75 -29.32 6.04
N ALA A 156 11.59 -28.31 5.78
CA ALA A 156 12.99 -28.28 6.19
C ALA A 156 13.22 -28.43 7.71
N LYS A 157 12.21 -28.12 8.53
CA LYS A 157 12.24 -28.24 10.00
C LYS A 157 11.34 -29.36 10.52
N ALA A 158 10.51 -29.98 9.67
CA ALA A 158 9.52 -30.97 10.08
C ALA A 158 10.16 -32.17 10.79
N ALA A 159 11.21 -32.75 10.23
CA ALA A 159 11.94 -33.89 10.83
C ALA A 159 12.54 -33.55 12.20
N ALA A 160 13.04 -32.31 12.39
CA ALA A 160 13.58 -31.86 13.67
C ALA A 160 12.49 -31.70 14.73
N TYR A 161 11.29 -31.25 14.34
CA TYR A 161 10.13 -31.16 15.24
C TYR A 161 9.57 -32.54 15.58
N GLU A 162 9.49 -33.44 14.62
CA GLU A 162 9.03 -34.82 14.82
C GLU A 162 9.94 -35.59 15.80
N LYS A 163 11.27 -35.43 15.66
CA LYS A 163 12.24 -36.02 16.60
C LYS A 163 12.07 -35.51 18.03
N VAL A 164 11.75 -34.22 18.20
CA VAL A 164 11.48 -33.61 19.52
C VAL A 164 10.16 -34.12 20.08
N ALA A 165 9.10 -34.17 19.27
CA ALA A 165 7.80 -34.70 19.68
C ALA A 165 7.89 -36.17 20.11
N ARG A 166 8.62 -36.99 19.35
CA ARG A 166 8.87 -38.39 19.68
C ARG A 166 9.65 -38.55 20.99
N LYS A 167 10.70 -37.75 21.22
CA LYS A 167 11.44 -37.76 22.50
C LYS A 167 10.59 -37.33 23.69
N ALA A 168 9.74 -36.31 23.53
CA ALA A 168 8.83 -35.88 24.59
C ALA A 168 7.81 -36.98 24.93
N ALA A 169 7.24 -37.64 23.91
CA ALA A 169 6.32 -38.75 24.08
C ALA A 169 6.96 -39.96 24.79
N ILE A 170 8.21 -40.31 24.42
CA ILE A 170 8.96 -41.41 25.05
C ILE A 170 9.25 -41.11 26.52
N ASN A 171 9.65 -39.87 26.85
CA ASN A 171 10.09 -39.53 28.20
C ASN A 171 8.93 -39.18 29.16
N LYS A 172 7.66 -39.30 28.74
CA LYS A 172 6.48 -38.80 29.48
C LYS A 172 6.66 -37.35 30.01
N LEU A 173 7.53 -36.58 29.37
CA LEU A 173 7.71 -35.17 29.68
C LEU A 173 6.45 -34.46 29.18
N GLY A 174 5.94 -33.50 29.97
CA GLY A 174 4.88 -32.60 29.51
C GLY A 174 5.23 -31.98 28.14
N PRO A 175 4.23 -31.44 27.40
CA PRO A 175 4.46 -30.93 26.05
C PRO A 175 5.70 -30.03 26.04
N PRO A 176 6.64 -30.26 25.10
CA PRO A 176 7.93 -29.58 25.10
C PRO A 176 7.69 -28.07 25.14
N ALA A 177 8.41 -27.35 26.02
CA ALA A 177 8.31 -25.91 26.18
C ALA A 177 8.16 -25.26 24.80
N SER A 178 6.98 -24.67 24.55
CA SER A 178 6.51 -24.40 23.19
C SER A 178 7.55 -23.57 22.45
N ARG A 179 8.28 -24.17 21.50
CA ARG A 179 9.14 -23.41 20.60
C ARG A 179 8.26 -22.33 19.96
N SER A 180 8.66 -21.07 20.10
CA SER A 180 7.86 -19.93 19.63
C SER A 180 7.50 -20.12 18.15
N ILE A 181 6.20 -20.17 17.88
CA ILE A 181 5.68 -20.29 16.52
C ILE A 181 6.07 -19.00 15.77
N SER A 182 6.69 -19.14 14.60
CA SER A 182 7.14 -18.01 13.80
C SER A 182 7.05 -18.32 12.30
N ASN A 183 7.15 -17.28 11.47
CA ASN A 183 7.16 -17.44 10.02
C ASN A 183 8.41 -18.16 9.47
N SER A 184 9.44 -18.39 10.31
CA SER A 184 10.62 -19.18 9.95
C SER A 184 10.52 -20.62 10.41
N THR A 185 9.49 -20.97 11.19
CA THR A 185 9.27 -22.33 11.72
C THR A 185 8.00 -22.96 11.20
N HIS A 186 6.93 -22.18 10.96
CA HIS A 186 5.62 -22.68 10.57
C HIS A 186 5.07 -21.95 9.34
N ILE A 187 4.24 -22.65 8.59
CA ILE A 187 3.48 -22.16 7.43
C ILE A 187 2.04 -22.65 7.53
N SER A 188 1.08 -21.90 7.01
CA SER A 188 -0.31 -22.36 6.97
C SER A 188 -0.48 -23.40 5.86
N LYS A 189 -1.04 -24.56 6.21
CA LYS A 189 -1.43 -25.60 5.24
C LYS A 189 -2.58 -25.17 4.34
N THR A 190 -3.48 -24.31 4.84
CA THR A 190 -4.68 -23.88 4.11
C THR A 190 -4.42 -22.66 3.22
N ASP A 191 -3.50 -21.78 3.60
CA ASP A 191 -3.13 -20.59 2.83
C ASP A 191 -1.63 -20.28 3.00
N LYS A 192 -0.79 -20.89 2.17
CA LYS A 192 0.68 -20.85 2.29
C LYS A 192 1.27 -19.44 2.24
N ASP A 193 0.55 -18.51 1.61
CA ASP A 193 0.97 -17.12 1.45
C ASP A 193 0.64 -16.24 2.67
N ALA A 194 -0.29 -16.69 3.52
CA ALA A 194 -0.64 -15.99 4.74
C ALA A 194 0.47 -16.18 5.79
N SER A 195 0.90 -15.09 6.41
CA SER A 195 1.99 -15.12 7.39
C SER A 195 1.55 -14.54 8.73
N LEU A 196 2.16 -15.01 9.81
CA LEU A 196 1.96 -14.47 11.14
C LEU A 196 2.41 -13.02 11.21
N ALA A 197 1.48 -12.13 11.52
CA ALA A 197 1.77 -10.73 11.79
C ALA A 197 0.95 -10.25 12.98
N GLN A 198 1.52 -9.30 13.70
CA GLN A 198 0.89 -8.66 14.85
C GLN A 198 0.87 -7.17 14.60
N LYS A 199 -0.30 -6.54 14.81
CA LYS A 199 -0.37 -5.09 14.99
C LYS A 199 -0.31 -4.82 16.49
N GLU A 200 0.35 -3.75 16.89
CA GLU A 200 0.38 -3.30 18.28
C GLU A 200 -1.03 -3.29 18.89
N GLY A 201 -1.17 -3.82 20.11
CA GLY A 201 -2.47 -3.97 20.79
C GLY A 201 -3.42 -5.05 20.23
N SER A 202 -3.02 -5.82 19.21
CA SER A 202 -3.82 -6.91 18.64
C SER A 202 -3.16 -8.28 18.81
N PRO A 203 -3.93 -9.38 18.84
CA PRO A 203 -3.36 -10.72 18.84
C PRO A 203 -2.60 -10.98 17.53
N ARG A 204 -1.61 -11.86 17.63
CA ARG A 204 -0.86 -12.36 16.48
C ARG A 204 -1.75 -13.32 15.69
N GLU A 205 -1.95 -13.02 14.41
CA GLU A 205 -2.81 -13.82 13.53
C GLU A 205 -2.14 -14.01 12.16
N LEU A 206 -2.69 -14.90 11.33
CA LEU A 206 -2.35 -14.98 9.91
C LEU A 206 -2.93 -13.76 9.18
N LYS A 207 -2.06 -12.99 8.52
CA LYS A 207 -2.43 -11.73 7.87
C LYS A 207 -1.73 -11.57 6.52
N TYR A 208 -2.36 -10.77 5.68
CA TYR A 208 -1.74 -10.13 4.52
C TYR A 208 -1.49 -8.65 4.85
N LYS A 209 -0.63 -8.02 4.06
CA LYS A 209 -0.39 -6.58 4.12
C LYS A 209 -0.75 -5.96 2.78
N VAL A 210 -1.53 -4.89 2.80
CA VAL A 210 -1.96 -4.14 1.61
C VAL A 210 -1.30 -2.77 1.66
N HIS A 211 -0.46 -2.47 0.67
CA HIS A 211 0.23 -1.19 0.49
C HIS A 211 -0.56 -0.38 -0.54
N ASN A 212 -0.96 0.83 -0.18
CA ASN A 212 -1.64 1.73 -1.10
C ASN A 212 -0.81 2.99 -1.28
N SER A 213 -0.75 3.49 -2.52
CA SER A 213 -0.27 4.82 -2.83
C SER A 213 -1.41 5.65 -3.41
N ILE A 214 -1.57 6.88 -2.94
CA ILE A 214 -2.63 7.79 -3.35
C ILE A 214 -2.07 9.12 -3.84
N ASP A 215 -2.83 9.78 -4.73
CA ASP A 215 -2.61 11.19 -5.06
C ASP A 215 -2.94 12.04 -3.84
N ALA A 216 -2.00 12.90 -3.42
CA ALA A 216 -2.13 13.69 -2.20
C ALA A 216 -3.28 14.69 -2.24
N LEU A 217 -3.70 15.16 -3.42
CA LEU A 217 -4.76 16.16 -3.56
C LEU A 217 -6.14 15.48 -3.66
N SER A 218 -6.32 14.61 -4.63
CA SER A 218 -7.62 14.00 -4.96
C SER A 218 -7.96 12.78 -4.12
N ARG A 219 -6.95 12.18 -3.46
CA ARG A 219 -7.03 10.89 -2.76
C ARG A 219 -7.44 9.72 -3.66
N VAL A 220 -7.23 9.84 -4.97
CA VAL A 220 -7.31 8.71 -5.91
C VAL A 220 -6.21 7.70 -5.57
N ILE A 221 -6.58 6.43 -5.51
CA ILE A 221 -5.62 5.35 -5.31
C ILE A 221 -4.89 5.14 -6.63
N ILE A 222 -3.59 5.42 -6.64
CA ILE A 222 -2.71 5.31 -7.80
C ILE A 222 -2.15 3.89 -7.90
N ASP A 223 -1.86 3.26 -6.76
CA ASP A 223 -1.30 1.93 -6.71
C ASP A 223 -1.82 1.13 -5.50
N THR A 224 -1.94 -0.18 -5.68
CA THR A 224 -2.25 -1.11 -4.60
C THR A 224 -1.47 -2.42 -4.78
N LYS A 225 -0.71 -2.80 -3.74
CA LYS A 225 0.07 -4.04 -3.73
C LYS A 225 -0.19 -4.84 -2.46
N VAL A 226 -0.47 -6.12 -2.62
CA VAL A 226 -0.61 -7.09 -1.54
C VAL A 226 0.68 -7.86 -1.39
N THR A 227 1.15 -7.96 -0.15
CA THR A 227 2.29 -8.79 0.24
C THR A 227 1.91 -9.69 1.40
N THR A 228 2.78 -10.65 1.73
CA THR A 228 2.63 -11.41 2.97
C THR A 228 2.68 -10.46 4.16
N GLY A 229 1.94 -10.76 5.24
CA GLY A 229 1.90 -9.96 6.46
C GLY A 229 3.25 -9.72 7.15
N LYS A 230 4.27 -10.56 6.89
CA LYS A 230 5.64 -10.41 7.41
C LYS A 230 6.49 -9.39 6.66
N THR A 231 6.07 -8.98 5.47
CA THR A 231 6.86 -8.08 4.59
C THR A 231 6.94 -6.70 5.23
N HIS A 232 8.14 -6.15 5.34
CA HIS A 232 8.33 -4.81 5.87
C HIS A 232 8.03 -3.76 4.81
N ASP A 233 7.45 -2.63 5.21
CA ASP A 233 6.93 -1.58 4.32
C ASP A 233 8.02 -1.00 3.41
N SER A 234 9.20 -0.77 3.98
CA SER A 234 10.36 -0.27 3.24
C SER A 234 10.83 -1.20 2.11
N GLN A 235 10.53 -2.50 2.15
CA GLN A 235 11.07 -3.46 1.16
C GLN A 235 10.47 -3.28 -0.23
N VAL A 236 9.21 -2.85 -0.31
CA VAL A 236 8.49 -2.74 -1.58
C VAL A 236 8.42 -1.30 -2.09
N TYR A 237 8.73 -0.32 -1.25
CA TYR A 237 8.39 1.08 -1.50
C TYR A 237 8.96 1.66 -2.81
N ILE A 238 10.28 1.54 -3.01
CA ILE A 238 10.95 2.05 -4.23
C ILE A 238 10.45 1.31 -5.47
N GLU A 239 10.29 -0.01 -5.39
CA GLU A 239 9.71 -0.81 -6.48
C GLU A 239 8.31 -0.31 -6.86
N ARG A 240 7.47 0.03 -5.87
CA ARG A 240 6.12 0.57 -6.12
C ARG A 240 6.15 1.96 -6.73
N LEU A 241 7.02 2.86 -6.28
CA LEU A 241 7.16 4.18 -6.90
C LEU A 241 7.63 4.08 -8.36
N ASN A 242 8.56 3.16 -8.64
CA ASN A 242 9.00 2.88 -10.01
C ASN A 242 7.91 2.26 -10.86
N HIS A 243 7.11 1.36 -10.30
CA HIS A 243 5.93 0.81 -10.98
C HIS A 243 4.93 1.92 -11.33
N ILE A 244 4.67 2.87 -10.42
CA ILE A 244 3.80 4.01 -10.67
C ILE A 244 4.32 4.87 -11.83
N ARG A 245 5.60 5.24 -11.79
CA ARG A 245 6.25 6.07 -12.82
C ARG A 245 6.26 5.39 -14.18
N GLY A 246 6.63 4.12 -14.22
CA GLY A 246 6.77 3.36 -15.47
C GLY A 246 5.43 2.94 -16.06
N LYS A 247 4.59 2.25 -15.28
CA LYS A 247 3.35 1.64 -15.78
C LYS A 247 2.25 2.67 -16.02
N TYR A 248 2.12 3.65 -15.11
CA TYR A 248 1.05 4.64 -15.20
C TYR A 248 1.52 5.97 -15.81
N ALA A 249 2.80 6.11 -16.15
CA ALA A 249 3.37 7.35 -16.69
C ALA A 249 3.06 8.59 -15.82
N LEU A 250 3.09 8.42 -14.50
CA LEU A 250 2.87 9.51 -13.54
C LEU A 250 4.21 10.08 -13.06
N THR A 251 4.32 11.41 -13.05
CA THR A 251 5.46 12.09 -12.44
C THR A 251 5.29 12.15 -10.93
N ILE A 252 6.36 11.84 -10.21
CA ILE A 252 6.41 11.94 -8.74
C ILE A 252 7.45 12.99 -8.41
N LYS A 253 7.00 14.13 -7.85
CA LYS A 253 7.86 15.22 -7.37
C LYS A 253 7.98 15.19 -5.85
N GLU A 254 6.93 14.74 -5.17
CA GLU A 254 6.90 14.63 -3.71
C GLU A 254 6.52 13.21 -3.27
N ALA A 255 7.22 12.69 -2.28
CA ALA A 255 6.96 11.39 -1.66
C ALA A 255 6.70 11.56 -0.16
N ILE A 256 5.52 11.13 0.30
CA ILE A 256 5.06 11.31 1.69
C ILE A 256 4.72 9.94 2.25
N ALA A 257 5.36 9.56 3.35
CA ALA A 257 5.15 8.25 3.96
C ALA A 257 5.43 8.29 5.47
N ASP A 258 5.00 7.27 6.19
CA ASP A 258 5.24 7.18 7.62
C ASP A 258 6.70 6.82 7.95
N ARG A 259 7.01 6.75 9.24
CA ARG A 259 8.34 6.43 9.74
C ARG A 259 8.83 5.03 9.30
N ALA A 260 7.94 4.07 9.06
CA ALA A 260 8.34 2.72 8.65
C ALA A 260 9.04 2.71 7.26
N TYR A 261 8.83 3.74 6.45
CA TYR A 261 9.50 3.92 5.16
C TYR A 261 10.84 4.68 5.27
N GLY A 262 11.16 5.24 6.45
CA GLY A 262 12.32 6.11 6.71
C GLY A 262 13.70 5.47 6.72
N SER A 263 13.93 4.44 5.91
CA SER A 263 15.24 3.79 5.82
C SER A 263 16.24 4.67 5.07
N ARG A 264 17.53 4.53 5.40
CA ARG A 264 18.62 5.22 4.69
C ARG A 264 18.50 5.04 3.18
N ALA A 265 18.39 3.80 2.72
CA ALA A 265 18.39 3.46 1.30
C ALA A 265 17.24 4.15 0.55
N ILE A 266 16.04 4.23 1.17
CA ILE A 266 14.89 4.92 0.57
C ILE A 266 15.16 6.41 0.43
N ILE A 267 15.53 7.08 1.54
CA ILE A 267 15.69 8.54 1.55
C ILE A 267 16.81 8.95 0.59
N GLU A 268 17.92 8.21 0.60
CA GLU A 268 19.04 8.45 -0.33
C GLU A 268 18.62 8.27 -1.80
N THR A 269 17.84 7.23 -2.11
CA THR A 269 17.35 6.98 -3.47
C THR A 269 16.44 8.12 -3.93
N LEU A 270 15.48 8.53 -3.10
CA LEU A 270 14.56 9.61 -3.43
C LEU A 270 15.28 10.95 -3.63
N GLN A 271 16.25 11.28 -2.78
CA GLN A 271 17.05 12.49 -2.93
C GLN A 271 17.90 12.47 -4.21
N LYS A 272 18.50 11.33 -4.56
CA LYS A 272 19.26 11.15 -5.82
C LYS A 272 18.38 11.32 -7.05
N GLU A 273 17.11 10.93 -6.96
CA GLU A 273 16.12 11.10 -8.03
C GLU A 273 15.47 12.49 -8.06
N GLY A 274 15.88 13.40 -7.15
CA GLY A 274 15.32 14.76 -7.07
C GLY A 274 13.90 14.83 -6.52
N ILE A 275 13.44 13.78 -5.82
CA ILE A 275 12.10 13.71 -5.23
C ILE A 275 12.14 14.33 -3.83
N VAL A 276 11.30 15.34 -3.61
CA VAL A 276 11.14 15.98 -2.30
C VAL A 276 10.52 14.95 -1.35
N THR A 277 11.21 14.68 -0.24
CA THR A 277 10.89 13.56 0.64
C THR A 277 10.35 14.05 1.97
N TYR A 278 9.11 13.69 2.28
CA TYR A 278 8.42 13.94 3.54
C TYR A 278 8.26 12.64 4.33
N ILE A 279 9.39 12.01 4.67
CA ILE A 279 9.44 10.70 5.35
C ILE A 279 10.36 10.82 6.56
N PRO A 280 9.84 10.65 7.80
CA PRO A 280 10.67 10.68 9.00
C PRO A 280 11.69 9.55 9.02
N LEU A 281 12.88 9.77 9.59
CA LEU A 281 13.87 8.71 9.83
C LEU A 281 13.27 7.56 10.66
N PHE A 282 13.55 6.32 10.24
CA PHE A 282 12.99 5.10 10.80
C PHE A 282 13.16 4.97 12.32
N SER A 283 14.30 5.44 12.85
CA SER A 283 14.57 5.47 14.28
C SER A 283 14.79 6.92 14.72
N THR A 284 14.20 7.27 15.86
CA THR A 284 14.44 8.55 16.54
C THR A 284 15.88 8.69 17.05
N LYS A 285 16.63 7.59 17.10
CA LYS A 285 18.05 7.57 17.47
C LYS A 285 18.98 7.71 16.27
N SER A 286 18.50 7.54 15.04
CA SER A 286 19.31 7.70 13.84
C SER A 286 19.78 9.15 13.73
N GLY A 287 21.10 9.35 13.72
CA GLY A 287 21.72 10.67 13.64
C GLY A 287 21.70 11.50 14.93
N ARG A 288 20.69 11.32 15.80
CA ARG A 288 20.50 12.12 17.03
C ARG A 288 21.68 12.07 18.00
N SER A 289 22.30 10.91 18.22
CA SER A 289 23.44 10.79 19.16
C SER A 289 24.63 11.65 18.74
N VAL A 290 24.79 11.88 17.44
CA VAL A 290 25.85 12.75 16.91
C VAL A 290 25.44 14.22 17.04
N GLN A 291 24.16 14.54 16.81
CA GLN A 291 23.64 15.89 16.99
C GLN A 291 23.72 16.34 18.46
N GLU A 292 23.41 15.46 19.41
CA GLU A 292 23.61 15.67 20.85
C GLU A 292 25.09 15.88 21.17
N ALA A 293 26.00 15.13 20.53
CA ALA A 293 27.43 15.33 20.68
C ALA A 293 27.89 16.70 20.14
N TYR A 294 27.34 17.14 18.99
CA TYR A 294 27.62 18.49 18.46
C TYR A 294 27.14 19.59 19.41
N GLN A 295 25.94 19.45 19.97
CA GLN A 295 25.40 20.38 20.99
C GLN A 295 26.24 20.40 22.27
N ALA A 296 26.83 19.25 22.64
CA ALA A 296 27.76 19.14 23.76
C ALA A 296 29.19 19.64 23.45
N GLY A 297 29.43 20.23 22.26
CA GLY A 297 30.71 20.84 21.87
C GLY A 297 31.70 19.90 21.19
N PHE A 298 31.29 18.70 20.78
CA PHE A 298 32.15 17.88 19.92
C PHE A 298 32.14 18.38 18.48
N VAL A 299 33.31 18.43 17.83
CA VAL A 299 33.43 18.88 16.45
C VAL A 299 33.99 17.75 15.58
N TYR A 300 33.29 17.39 14.51
CA TYR A 300 33.78 16.40 13.55
C TYR A 300 34.63 17.07 12.46
N GLN A 301 35.88 16.65 12.32
CA GLN A 301 36.81 17.11 11.30
C GLN A 301 36.81 16.14 10.10
N LYS A 302 36.01 16.47 9.06
CA LYS A 302 35.82 15.61 7.88
C LYS A 302 37.13 15.29 7.16
N GLN A 303 38.05 16.24 7.00
CA GLN A 303 39.31 16.01 6.26
C GLN A 303 40.21 14.96 6.93
N LYS A 304 40.13 14.85 8.26
CA LYS A 304 41.00 13.99 9.06
C LYS A 304 40.27 12.79 9.68
N ASP A 305 39.00 12.59 9.31
CA ASP A 305 38.08 11.58 9.83
C ASP A 305 38.17 11.39 11.35
N ARG A 306 38.05 12.48 12.13
CA ARG A 306 38.18 12.44 13.60
C ARG A 306 37.23 13.42 14.28
N PHE A 307 36.90 13.17 15.54
CA PHE A 307 36.25 14.19 16.38
C PHE A 307 37.27 14.91 17.27
N VAL A 308 36.94 16.14 17.65
CA VAL A 308 37.55 16.90 18.74
C VAL A 308 36.52 17.01 19.85
N CYS A 309 36.86 16.63 21.07
CA CYS A 309 35.97 16.82 22.22
C CYS A 309 36.10 18.26 22.78
N PRO A 310 35.19 18.68 23.70
CA PRO A 310 35.25 20.00 24.32
C PRO A 310 36.57 20.31 25.04
N GLU A 311 37.25 19.28 25.54
CA GLU A 311 38.57 19.37 26.19
C GLU A 311 39.75 19.34 25.19
N GLY A 312 39.48 19.51 23.89
CA GLY A 312 40.48 19.55 22.82
C GLY A 312 41.09 18.19 22.44
N GLN A 313 40.62 17.09 23.01
CA GLN A 313 41.19 15.76 22.76
C GLN A 313 40.61 15.13 21.49
N TYR A 314 41.47 14.47 20.71
CA TYR A 314 41.06 13.79 19.48
C TYR A 314 40.42 12.43 19.77
N LEU A 315 39.31 12.14 19.09
CA LEU A 315 38.73 10.81 18.99
C LEU A 315 38.93 10.30 17.56
N ASN A 316 39.77 9.28 17.41
CA ASN A 316 40.10 8.67 16.13
C ASN A 316 39.23 7.43 15.87
N PRO A 317 39.02 7.06 14.59
CA PRO A 317 38.24 5.90 14.22
C PRO A 317 38.98 4.64 14.67
N TYR A 318 38.27 3.69 15.28
CA TYR A 318 38.89 2.46 15.79
C TYR A 318 38.13 1.18 15.47
N GLY A 319 37.00 1.27 14.78
CA GLY A 319 36.23 0.11 14.38
C GLY A 319 35.02 0.47 13.53
N TYR A 320 34.54 -0.54 12.80
CA TYR A 320 33.37 -0.46 11.93
C TYR A 320 32.27 -1.36 12.47
N MET A 321 31.03 -0.87 12.39
CA MET A 321 29.83 -1.62 12.71
C MET A 321 29.20 -2.15 11.43
N ALA A 322 28.50 -3.29 11.53
CA ALA A 322 27.78 -3.89 10.40
C ALA A 322 26.70 -2.97 9.80
N ASN A 323 26.23 -1.96 10.55
CA ASN A 323 25.25 -0.97 10.10
C ASN A 323 25.89 0.28 9.47
N GLU A 324 27.07 0.16 8.86
CA GLU A 324 27.76 1.26 8.17
C GLU A 324 28.04 2.48 9.09
N SER A 325 28.36 2.19 10.35
CA SER A 325 28.74 3.20 11.34
C SER A 325 30.16 2.98 11.84
N LYS A 326 30.86 4.05 12.17
CA LYS A 326 32.21 4.00 12.73
C LYS A 326 32.19 4.37 14.21
N TYR A 327 33.04 3.70 14.97
CA TYR A 327 33.34 4.09 16.34
C TYR A 327 34.55 5.03 16.39
N TYR A 328 34.44 6.09 17.17
CA TYR A 328 35.51 7.05 17.44
C TYR A 328 35.82 7.04 18.92
N ARG A 329 37.11 6.92 19.29
CA ARG A 329 37.52 6.94 20.70
C ARG A 329 38.81 7.73 20.89
N SER A 330 38.98 8.28 22.10
CA SER A 330 40.26 8.80 22.55
C SER A 330 41.06 7.70 23.27
N LYS A 331 42.30 7.98 23.65
CA LYS A 331 43.12 7.08 24.46
C LYS A 331 42.52 6.96 25.86
N SER A 332 42.53 5.75 26.43
CA SER A 332 41.94 5.49 27.75
C SER A 332 42.59 6.29 28.88
N SER A 333 43.92 6.49 28.82
CA SER A 333 44.65 7.31 29.80
C SER A 333 44.14 8.75 29.85
N ILE A 334 43.83 9.33 28.68
CA ILE A 334 43.30 10.69 28.56
C ILE A 334 41.88 10.75 29.15
N CYS A 335 41.01 9.82 28.77
CA CYS A 335 39.64 9.80 29.29
C CYS A 335 39.57 9.53 30.80
N ALA A 336 40.48 8.71 31.35
CA ALA A 336 40.50 8.39 32.77
C ALA A 336 40.91 9.59 33.65
N MET A 337 41.79 10.45 33.14
CA MET A 337 42.27 11.66 33.82
C MET A 337 41.44 12.92 33.52
N CYS A 338 40.40 12.80 32.69
CA CYS A 338 39.56 13.94 32.30
C CYS A 338 38.69 14.41 33.47
N LYS A 339 38.73 15.71 33.77
CA LYS A 339 37.93 16.34 34.84
C LYS A 339 36.43 16.24 34.58
N GLN A 340 36.03 16.26 33.30
CA GLN A 340 34.63 16.18 32.86
C GLN A 340 34.18 14.75 32.54
N LYS A 341 34.90 13.71 32.98
CA LYS A 341 34.61 12.31 32.60
C LYS A 341 33.18 11.86 32.94
N ASP A 342 32.64 12.34 34.06
CA ASP A 342 31.33 11.93 34.58
C ASP A 342 30.19 12.70 33.88
N ALA A 343 30.42 13.97 33.52
CA ALA A 343 29.49 14.80 32.75
C ALA A 343 29.57 14.58 31.22
N CYS A 344 30.57 13.84 30.74
CA CYS A 344 30.79 13.64 29.30
C CYS A 344 29.69 12.76 28.67
N ILE A 345 28.95 13.33 27.70
CA ILE A 345 27.85 12.69 26.96
C ILE A 345 28.29 11.48 26.12
N ALA A 346 29.58 11.39 25.78
CA ALA A 346 30.11 10.26 25.03
C ALA A 346 29.93 8.95 25.80
N SER A 347 29.58 7.88 25.08
CA SER A 347 29.29 6.59 25.69
C SER A 347 30.55 5.98 26.29
N ALA A 348 30.46 5.39 27.48
CA ALA A 348 31.56 4.64 28.09
C ALA A 348 31.43 3.15 27.75
N LYS A 349 32.55 2.47 27.48
CA LYS A 349 32.56 1.00 27.48
C LYS A 349 32.49 0.49 28.92
N LYS A 350 31.67 -0.55 29.15
CA LYS A 350 31.57 -1.24 30.45
C LYS A 350 32.83 -2.04 30.80
N SER A 351 33.65 -2.41 29.82
CA SER A 351 34.90 -3.14 30.03
C SER A 351 36.11 -2.22 30.16
N ARG A 352 37.11 -2.62 30.97
CA ARG A 352 38.41 -1.93 31.02
C ARG A 352 39.16 -2.10 29.68
N PRO A 353 39.90 -1.08 29.22
CA PRO A 353 40.19 0.20 29.88
C PRO A 353 39.09 1.26 29.67
N PHE A 354 38.86 2.12 30.68
CA PHE A 354 37.84 3.18 30.66
C PHE A 354 38.08 4.13 29.48
N THR A 355 37.19 4.08 28.50
CA THR A 355 37.30 4.88 27.28
C THR A 355 35.92 5.38 26.89
N LYS A 356 35.84 6.67 26.58
CA LYS A 356 34.66 7.31 26.00
C LYS A 356 34.70 7.18 24.48
N TYR A 357 33.56 6.88 23.88
CA TYR A 357 33.44 6.72 22.44
C TYR A 357 32.17 7.38 21.89
N LEU A 358 32.24 7.76 20.61
CA LEU A 358 31.11 8.19 19.81
C LEU A 358 30.89 7.21 18.67
N ILE A 359 29.65 7.15 18.20
CA ILE A 359 29.27 6.40 17.00
C ILE A 359 28.77 7.42 15.99
N ARG A 360 29.34 7.41 14.78
CA ARG A 360 28.87 8.25 13.66
C ARG A 360 28.64 7.36 12.45
N SER A 361 27.50 7.53 11.80
CA SER A 361 27.24 6.85 10.53
C SER A 361 28.14 7.43 9.43
N ILE A 362 28.52 6.62 8.44
CA ILE A 362 29.15 7.17 7.23
C ILE A 362 28.20 8.11 6.47
N HIS A 363 26.89 7.94 6.64
CA HIS A 363 25.82 8.71 6.00
C HIS A 363 25.26 9.80 6.91
N GLN A 364 26.04 10.27 7.90
CA GLN A 364 25.56 11.23 8.90
C GLN A 364 25.01 12.51 8.26
N GLU A 365 25.62 13.01 7.18
CA GLU A 365 25.16 14.23 6.49
C GLU A 365 23.75 14.07 5.91
N LEU A 366 23.38 12.88 5.45
CA LEU A 366 22.02 12.57 5.00
C LEU A 366 21.03 12.64 6.16
N PHE A 367 21.40 12.07 7.31
CA PHE A 367 20.56 12.07 8.51
C PHE A 367 20.38 13.48 9.07
N ASP A 368 21.45 14.28 9.14
CA ASP A 368 21.40 15.65 9.66
C ASP A 368 20.45 16.51 8.79
N LYS A 369 20.62 16.48 7.46
CA LYS A 369 19.70 17.16 6.52
C LYS A 369 18.25 16.72 6.66
N THR A 370 18.03 15.41 6.88
CA THR A 370 16.67 14.89 7.06
C THR A 370 16.07 15.35 8.40
N LEU A 371 16.87 15.38 9.47
CA LEU A 371 16.45 15.85 10.79
C LEU A 371 16.11 17.35 10.79
N GLU A 372 16.87 18.16 10.05
CA GLU A 372 16.57 19.57 9.79
C GLU A 372 15.24 19.70 9.03
N ALA A 373 15.08 19.00 7.90
CA ALA A 373 13.84 19.00 7.12
C ALA A 373 12.61 18.56 7.94
N MET A 374 12.78 17.64 8.91
CA MET A 374 11.71 17.20 9.81
C MET A 374 11.17 18.30 10.74
N GLN A 375 11.93 19.37 10.96
CA GLN A 375 11.51 20.51 11.78
C GLN A 375 10.73 21.55 10.98
N GLU A 376 10.81 21.50 9.64
CA GLU A 376 10.14 22.45 8.76
C GLU A 376 8.61 22.38 8.89
N PRO A 377 7.90 23.51 8.98
CA PRO A 377 6.44 23.54 9.07
C PRO A 377 5.75 22.81 7.91
N THR A 378 6.32 22.88 6.71
CA THR A 378 5.81 22.20 5.51
C THR A 378 5.86 20.68 5.66
N PHE A 379 6.96 20.16 6.21
CA PHE A 379 7.14 18.73 6.46
C PHE A 379 6.11 18.21 7.47
N ILE A 380 5.94 18.94 8.57
CA ILE A 380 4.95 18.63 9.60
C ILE A 380 3.52 18.69 9.02
N GLY A 381 3.23 19.71 8.20
CA GLY A 381 1.94 19.87 7.52
C GLY A 381 1.61 18.69 6.61
N LYS A 382 2.53 18.30 5.74
CA LYS A 382 2.35 17.15 4.81
C LYS A 382 2.12 15.84 5.57
N LEU A 383 2.80 15.62 6.69
CA LEU A 383 2.56 14.44 7.52
C LEU A 383 1.20 14.45 8.23
N LYS A 384 0.76 15.61 8.74
CA LYS A 384 -0.58 15.75 9.32
C LYS A 384 -1.67 15.50 8.28
N GLU A 385 -1.49 16.00 7.06
CA GLU A 385 -2.40 15.72 5.95
C GLU A 385 -2.45 14.23 5.60
N ARG A 386 -1.27 13.59 5.54
CA ARG A 386 -1.16 12.15 5.25
C ARG A 386 -2.04 11.34 6.19
N MET A 387 -1.99 11.63 7.50
CA MET A 387 -2.74 10.88 8.53
C MET A 387 -4.21 10.74 8.15
N TRP A 388 -4.95 11.84 8.04
CA TRP A 388 -6.39 11.74 7.75
C TRP A 388 -6.70 11.32 6.31
N LYS A 389 -5.84 11.68 5.34
CA LYS A 389 -6.09 11.36 3.92
C LYS A 389 -6.03 9.86 3.67
N ILE A 390 -4.90 9.21 3.96
CA ILE A 390 -4.71 7.79 3.63
C ILE A 390 -5.35 6.85 4.66
N GLU A 391 -5.38 7.22 5.94
CA GLU A 391 -6.13 6.44 6.94
C GLU A 391 -7.62 6.45 6.62
N GLY A 392 -8.14 7.58 6.12
CA GLY A 392 -9.51 7.67 5.60
C GLY A 392 -9.79 6.70 4.45
N ILE A 393 -8.82 6.50 3.53
CA ILE A 393 -8.94 5.51 2.45
C ILE A 393 -9.01 4.09 3.01
N PHE A 394 -8.15 3.75 3.98
CA PHE A 394 -8.17 2.43 4.60
C PHE A 394 -9.41 2.21 5.46
N ALA A 395 -9.90 3.24 6.16
CA ALA A 395 -11.13 3.19 6.93
C ALA A 395 -12.33 2.93 6.02
N GLU A 396 -12.46 3.70 4.94
CA GLU A 396 -13.48 3.49 3.90
C GLU A 396 -13.40 2.06 3.33
N ALA A 397 -12.21 1.61 2.96
CA ALA A 397 -11.99 0.28 2.41
C ALA A 397 -12.40 -0.85 3.37
N LYS A 398 -12.09 -0.70 4.66
CA LYS A 398 -12.41 -1.71 5.69
C LYS A 398 -13.88 -1.73 6.06
N GLN A 399 -14.48 -0.56 6.26
CA GLN A 399 -15.86 -0.42 6.74
C GLN A 399 -16.87 -0.66 5.62
N LEU A 400 -16.63 -0.09 4.43
CA LEU A 400 -17.63 -0.07 3.34
C LEU A 400 -17.35 -1.09 2.24
N HIS A 401 -16.12 -1.57 2.08
CA HIS A 401 -15.72 -2.39 0.92
C HIS A 401 -15.08 -3.74 1.28
N GLY A 402 -15.01 -4.07 2.57
CA GLY A 402 -14.61 -5.40 3.04
C GLY A 402 -13.11 -5.68 3.06
N LEU A 403 -12.25 -4.65 3.11
CA LEU A 403 -10.79 -4.84 3.18
C LEU A 403 -10.33 -5.47 4.52
N GLY A 404 -11.14 -5.42 5.58
CA GLY A 404 -10.72 -5.89 6.92
C GLY A 404 -10.29 -7.36 6.99
N LYS A 405 -10.78 -8.19 6.06
CA LYS A 405 -10.46 -9.61 5.95
C LYS A 405 -10.30 -10.01 4.48
N ALA A 406 -9.34 -10.89 4.22
CA ALA A 406 -9.19 -11.53 2.93
C ALA A 406 -10.44 -12.37 2.62
N ARG A 407 -11.11 -12.07 1.50
CA ARG A 407 -12.20 -12.87 0.93
C ARG A 407 -11.66 -14.20 0.39
N TYR A 408 -10.48 -14.15 -0.20
CA TYR A 408 -9.83 -15.27 -0.88
C TYR A 408 -8.57 -15.73 -0.14
N ARG A 409 -7.97 -16.81 -0.64
CA ARG A 409 -6.67 -17.36 -0.24
C ARG A 409 -5.70 -17.24 -1.41
N SER A 410 -4.39 -17.24 -1.16
CA SER A 410 -3.29 -16.88 -2.07
C SER A 410 -3.12 -15.37 -2.32
N LEU A 411 -1.86 -14.94 -2.52
CA LEU A 411 -1.50 -13.56 -2.85
C LEU A 411 -2.25 -13.05 -4.07
N GLU A 412 -2.27 -13.83 -5.15
CA GLU A 412 -2.88 -13.43 -6.43
C GLU A 412 -4.36 -13.06 -6.25
N ARG A 413 -5.13 -13.90 -5.55
CA ARG A 413 -6.56 -13.64 -5.36
C ARG A 413 -6.83 -12.52 -4.36
N VAL A 414 -5.98 -12.37 -3.33
CA VAL A 414 -6.11 -11.24 -2.40
C VAL A 414 -5.71 -9.92 -3.09
N GLN A 415 -4.78 -9.96 -4.04
CA GLN A 415 -4.45 -8.83 -4.91
C GLN A 415 -5.62 -8.43 -5.80
N ILE A 416 -6.36 -9.39 -6.38
CA ILE A 416 -7.62 -9.11 -7.09
C ILE A 416 -8.63 -8.40 -6.18
N GLN A 417 -8.75 -8.84 -4.92
CA GLN A 417 -9.60 -8.16 -3.94
C GLN A 417 -9.18 -6.71 -3.71
N ALA A 418 -7.87 -6.45 -3.56
CA ALA A 418 -7.34 -5.10 -3.37
C ALA A 418 -7.61 -4.22 -4.59
N TYR A 419 -7.38 -4.71 -5.81
CA TYR A 419 -7.71 -3.98 -7.05
C TYR A 419 -9.19 -3.64 -7.13
N MET A 420 -10.09 -4.59 -6.86
CA MET A 420 -11.53 -4.33 -6.93
C MET A 420 -11.99 -3.29 -5.91
N ILE A 421 -11.41 -3.30 -4.71
CA ILE A 421 -11.68 -2.28 -3.68
C ILE A 421 -11.18 -0.90 -4.15
N ALA A 422 -9.96 -0.84 -4.69
CA ALA A 422 -9.40 0.40 -5.22
C ALA A 422 -10.22 0.94 -6.41
N VAL A 423 -10.71 0.05 -7.30
CA VAL A 423 -11.60 0.38 -8.42
C VAL A 423 -12.88 1.05 -7.92
N VAL A 424 -13.60 0.44 -6.97
CA VAL A 424 -14.87 1.03 -6.49
C VAL A 424 -14.63 2.34 -5.73
N GLN A 425 -13.53 2.45 -4.99
CA GLN A 425 -13.13 3.68 -4.32
C GLN A 425 -12.83 4.80 -5.34
N ASN A 426 -12.07 4.51 -6.39
CA ASN A 426 -11.76 5.46 -7.46
C ASN A 426 -13.01 5.88 -8.25
N ILE A 427 -13.92 4.96 -8.55
CA ILE A 427 -15.22 5.29 -9.17
C ILE A 427 -16.01 6.27 -8.30
N LYS A 428 -16.09 6.04 -6.98
CA LYS A 428 -16.76 6.98 -6.05
C LYS A 428 -16.13 8.36 -6.07
N ARG A 429 -14.80 8.47 -6.27
CA ARG A 429 -14.08 9.74 -6.37
C ARG A 429 -14.39 10.46 -7.70
N ILE A 430 -14.46 9.73 -8.81
CA ILE A 430 -14.91 10.27 -10.11
C ILE A 430 -16.33 10.83 -9.99
N ILE A 431 -17.27 10.05 -9.44
CA ILE A 431 -18.66 10.48 -9.28
C ILE A 431 -18.76 11.70 -8.38
N LYS A 432 -18.00 11.72 -7.28
CA LYS A 432 -17.93 12.87 -6.39
C LYS A 432 -17.46 14.11 -7.16
N GLN A 433 -16.34 14.01 -7.90
CA GLN A 433 -15.80 15.13 -8.69
C GLN A 433 -16.81 15.68 -9.70
N LEU A 434 -17.46 14.81 -10.46
CA LEU A 434 -18.46 15.21 -11.46
C LEU A 434 -19.65 15.94 -10.82
N PHE A 435 -20.07 15.51 -9.63
CA PHE A 435 -21.12 16.19 -8.88
C PHE A 435 -20.70 17.60 -8.41
N TYR A 436 -19.46 17.78 -7.92
CA TYR A 436 -18.95 19.11 -7.55
C TYR A 436 -18.86 20.04 -8.77
N VAL A 437 -18.35 19.54 -9.89
CA VAL A 437 -18.25 20.33 -11.14
C VAL A 437 -19.65 20.78 -11.58
N PHE A 438 -20.64 19.87 -11.58
CA PHE A 438 -22.02 20.20 -11.92
C PHE A 438 -22.62 21.27 -11.01
N LEU A 439 -22.47 21.13 -9.67
CA LEU A 439 -22.93 22.15 -8.72
C LEU A 439 -22.24 23.49 -8.89
N HIS A 440 -20.94 23.49 -9.19
CA HIS A 440 -20.20 24.72 -9.45
C HIS A 440 -20.72 25.43 -10.70
N PHE A 441 -20.98 24.69 -11.79
CA PHE A 441 -21.59 25.24 -13.00
C PHE A 441 -23.00 25.82 -12.77
N LEU A 442 -23.83 25.18 -11.94
CA LEU A 442 -25.16 25.69 -11.60
C LEU A 442 -25.15 26.94 -10.70
N ASN A 443 -24.12 27.08 -9.85
CA ASN A 443 -23.97 28.20 -8.93
C ASN A 443 -23.12 29.36 -9.48
N MET A 444 -22.71 29.30 -10.75
CA MET A 444 -22.10 30.45 -11.41
C MET A 444 -23.19 31.49 -11.73
N PRO A 445 -23.16 32.71 -11.17
CA PRO A 445 -24.08 33.76 -11.59
C PRO A 445 -23.82 34.03 -13.08
N ASN A 446 -24.89 34.04 -13.89
CA ASN A 446 -24.90 34.33 -15.33
C ASN A 446 -23.87 35.41 -15.70
N ARG A 447 -22.65 34.99 -16.04
CA ARG A 447 -21.63 35.81 -16.67
C ARG A 447 -21.38 35.21 -18.03
N ILE A 448 -22.18 35.71 -18.97
CA ILE A 448 -21.89 35.91 -20.40
C ILE A 448 -21.02 34.81 -21.02
N PHE A 449 -21.69 33.89 -21.72
CA PHE A 449 -21.08 33.02 -22.70
C PHE A 449 -20.42 33.89 -23.79
N LEU A 450 -19.10 34.03 -23.76
CA LEU A 450 -18.33 34.25 -24.98
C LEU A 450 -18.31 32.91 -25.72
N THR A 451 -19.17 32.82 -26.73
CA THR A 451 -19.13 31.80 -27.76
C THR A 451 -17.75 31.82 -28.42
N TYR A 452 -16.89 30.88 -28.04
CA TYR A 452 -15.76 30.49 -28.89
C TYR A 452 -16.36 29.78 -30.11
N THR A 453 -16.65 30.53 -31.16
CA THR A 453 -16.81 29.97 -32.49
C THR A 453 -15.45 29.43 -32.93
N PHE A 454 -15.34 28.11 -33.00
CA PHE A 454 -14.28 27.47 -33.76
C PHE A 454 -14.45 27.87 -35.23
N SER A 455 -13.66 28.83 -35.68
CA SER A 455 -13.50 29.12 -37.11
C SER A 455 -12.71 27.97 -37.74
N THR A 456 -13.39 27.18 -38.55
CA THR A 456 -12.79 26.26 -39.50
C THR A 456 -12.15 27.08 -40.62
N ALA A 457 -10.83 27.19 -40.62
CA ALA A 457 -10.09 27.57 -41.82
C ALA A 457 -10.04 26.37 -42.78
N PRO A 458 -10.56 26.46 -44.02
CA PRO A 458 -10.28 25.48 -45.05
C PRO A 458 -8.98 25.84 -45.78
N THR A 459 -8.15 24.82 -45.95
CA THR A 459 -7.00 24.79 -46.85
C THR A 459 -7.48 24.87 -48.30
N VAL A 460 -6.99 25.81 -49.10
CA VAL A 460 -6.85 25.67 -50.57
C VAL A 460 -5.70 26.55 -51.07
N ILE A 461 -4.69 25.86 -51.66
CA ILE A 461 -3.68 26.24 -52.67
C ILE A 461 -3.01 27.62 -52.55
#